data_AF-F0GHG7-F1
#
_entry.id   AF-F0GHG7-F1
#
_cell.length_a   1.000
_cell.length_b   1.000
_cell.length_c   1.000
_cell.angle_alpha   90.00
_cell.angle_beta   90.00
_cell.angle_gamma   90.00
#
_symmetry.space_group_name_H-M   'P 1'
#
loop_
_entity.id
_entity.type
_entity.pdbx_description
1 polymer ?
#
loop_
_entity_poly.entity_id
_entity_poly.type
_entity_poly.pdbx_seq_one_letter_code
_entity_poly.pdbx_strand_id
1 'polypeptide(L)'
;MVLVLGLGESGLAIARWCARHGCRLRIADTREAPPNLAALQAEGIDAEFVGGAFTPALLDGGVEIVGLSPGLSPLEPALAALIAAANERGIAVWGELEFFAQALRALGTSGYQPKVLAITGTNGKTTTTSLTGLLCQRAGKKVAVAGNISPAMLDRLAGAIDDTALPDVWVLELSSFQLETARSFAPDAAAILNITQDHLDWHGSFDAYAAAKGRIFGATTTRVLNRDDAAVMKFAPAAGAADAPRTITFGLNEPTQDGDYGLSRDNGIAWLVEAVDRDAPDETATTGRRRKRDAAHTPDIAQKRLMPADALRIRGLHNAANALAAFALARAIDLPAAPLLHGL
;
A
#
# COMPACT_ATOMS: atom_id res chain seq x y z
N MET A 1 18.02 16.76 -14.06
CA MET A 1 18.78 16.24 -12.88
C MET A 1 17.80 15.82 -11.79
N VAL A 2 18.14 14.83 -10.94
CA VAL A 2 17.31 14.43 -9.78
C VAL A 2 17.99 14.87 -8.49
N LEU A 3 17.25 15.58 -7.63
CA LEU A 3 17.67 15.95 -6.27
C LEU A 3 17.05 14.96 -5.27
N VAL A 4 17.86 14.21 -4.53
CA VAL A 4 17.39 13.35 -3.44
C VAL A 4 17.57 14.06 -2.10
N LEU A 5 16.50 14.20 -1.34
CA LEU A 5 16.48 14.78 0.00
C LEU A 5 16.43 13.66 1.04
N GLY A 6 17.47 13.58 1.86
CA GLY A 6 17.67 12.56 2.88
C GLY A 6 18.26 11.29 2.30
N LEU A 7 19.37 10.81 2.87
CA LEU A 7 20.08 9.60 2.46
C LEU A 7 19.88 8.47 3.49
N GLY A 8 18.61 8.19 3.80
CA GLY A 8 18.17 6.99 4.51
C GLY A 8 18.04 5.78 3.57
N GLU A 9 17.28 4.75 3.95
CA GLU A 9 17.06 3.55 3.12
C GLU A 9 16.33 3.92 1.81
N SER A 10 15.15 4.55 1.88
CA SER A 10 14.42 5.02 0.69
C SER A 10 15.23 5.99 -0.17
N GLY A 11 16.00 6.90 0.45
CA GLY A 11 16.83 7.86 -0.27
C GLY A 11 17.93 7.18 -1.07
N LEU A 12 18.60 6.19 -0.49
CA LEU A 12 19.60 5.39 -1.19
C LEU A 12 18.96 4.59 -2.34
N ALA A 13 17.79 3.99 -2.11
CA ALA A 13 17.06 3.24 -3.14
C ALA A 13 16.64 4.14 -4.33
N ILE A 14 16.19 5.37 -4.07
CA ILE A 14 15.93 6.38 -5.12
C ILE A 14 17.21 6.73 -5.87
N ALA A 15 18.32 6.99 -5.15
CA ALA A 15 19.60 7.32 -5.78
C ALA A 15 20.09 6.19 -6.69
N ARG A 16 20.08 4.94 -6.22
CA ARG A 16 20.41 3.75 -7.02
C ARG A 16 19.54 3.62 -8.26
N TRP A 17 18.21 3.76 -8.09
CA TRP A 17 17.27 3.68 -9.19
C TRP A 17 17.53 4.74 -10.26
N CYS A 18 17.72 5.99 -9.84
CA CYS A 18 18.03 7.09 -10.76
C CYS A 18 19.40 6.92 -11.44
N ALA A 19 20.43 6.48 -10.71
CA ALA A 19 21.75 6.18 -11.28
C ALA A 19 21.67 5.08 -12.35
N ARG A 20 20.91 4.01 -12.09
CA ARG A 20 20.64 2.93 -13.05
C ARG A 20 20.03 3.45 -14.36
N HIS A 21 19.21 4.50 -14.28
CA HIS A 21 18.60 5.14 -15.45
C HIS A 21 19.44 6.30 -16.03
N GLY A 22 20.70 6.45 -15.62
CA GLY A 22 21.61 7.46 -16.15
C GLY A 22 21.28 8.89 -15.72
N CYS A 23 20.48 9.07 -14.67
CA CYS A 23 20.17 10.40 -14.16
C CYS A 23 21.40 11.02 -13.47
N ARG A 24 21.64 12.31 -13.73
CA ARG A 24 22.54 13.11 -12.89
C ARG A 24 21.92 13.30 -11.52
N LEU A 25 22.71 13.12 -10.46
CA LEU A 25 22.25 13.13 -9.08
C LEU A 25 22.86 14.27 -8.27
N ARG A 26 22.00 14.92 -7.48
CA ARG A 26 22.38 15.69 -6.30
C ARG A 26 21.71 15.05 -5.09
N ILE A 27 22.43 14.89 -4.00
CA ILE A 27 21.92 14.35 -2.74
C ILE A 27 22.15 15.40 -1.68
N ALA A 28 21.08 15.78 -0.98
CA ALA A 28 21.17 16.67 0.17
C ALA A 28 20.68 15.98 1.43
N ASP A 29 21.40 16.14 2.53
CA ASP A 29 21.00 15.65 3.85
C ASP A 29 21.34 16.69 4.91
N THR A 30 20.50 16.85 5.92
CA THR A 30 20.75 17.78 7.02
C THR A 30 21.95 17.38 7.87
N ARG A 31 22.37 16.11 7.78
CA ARG A 31 23.58 15.56 8.41
C ARG A 31 24.75 15.64 7.44
N GLU A 32 25.92 16.00 7.95
CA GLU A 32 27.18 15.94 7.19
C GLU A 32 27.60 14.51 6.83
N ALA A 33 27.22 13.53 7.66
CA ALA A 33 27.52 12.12 7.47
C ALA A 33 26.25 11.27 7.64
N PRO A 34 25.34 11.25 6.66
CA PRO A 34 24.16 10.41 6.72
C PRO A 34 24.51 8.92 6.58
N PRO A 35 23.66 8.01 7.08
CA PRO A 35 24.02 6.60 7.30
C PRO A 35 24.47 5.87 6.04
N ASN A 36 23.96 6.25 4.86
CA ASN A 36 24.20 5.56 3.61
C ASN A 36 25.16 6.29 2.65
N LEU A 37 25.86 7.35 3.10
CA LEU A 37 26.82 8.06 2.25
C LEU A 37 27.99 7.15 1.83
N ALA A 38 28.54 6.39 2.78
CA ALA A 38 29.64 5.47 2.49
C ALA A 38 29.20 4.34 1.53
N ALA A 39 27.97 3.85 1.65
CA ALA A 39 27.43 2.82 0.76
C ALA A 39 27.28 3.35 -0.67
N LEU A 40 26.69 4.54 -0.83
CA LEU A 40 26.55 5.22 -2.12
C LEU A 40 27.92 5.39 -2.83
N GLN A 41 28.93 5.83 -2.08
CA GLN A 41 30.30 6.02 -2.60
C GLN A 41 30.96 4.68 -2.97
N ALA A 42 30.80 3.65 -2.14
CA ALA A 42 31.34 2.32 -2.40
C ALA A 42 30.72 1.66 -3.64
N GLU A 43 29.46 1.99 -3.96
CA GLU A 43 28.77 1.55 -5.18
C GLU A 43 29.18 2.35 -6.43
N GLY A 44 30.03 3.37 -6.29
CA GLY A 44 30.51 4.18 -7.40
C GLY A 44 29.43 5.05 -8.05
N ILE A 45 28.36 5.37 -7.31
CA ILE A 45 27.29 6.23 -7.80
C ILE A 45 27.79 7.69 -7.79
N ASP A 46 27.93 8.28 -8.98
CA ASP A 46 28.32 9.69 -9.15
C ASP A 46 27.17 10.62 -8.75
N ALA A 47 27.32 11.29 -7.61
CA ALA A 47 26.35 12.24 -7.08
C ALA A 47 27.04 13.39 -6.36
N GLU A 48 26.56 14.61 -6.60
CA GLU A 48 26.94 15.78 -5.80
C GLU A 48 26.30 15.65 -4.40
N PHE A 49 27.11 15.55 -3.35
CA PHE A 49 26.60 15.54 -1.97
C PHE A 49 26.66 16.94 -1.34
N VAL A 50 25.54 17.38 -0.76
CA VAL A 50 25.42 18.65 -0.05
C VAL A 50 24.92 18.40 1.37
N GLY A 51 25.81 18.56 2.35
CA GLY A 51 25.47 18.53 3.77
C GLY A 51 24.86 19.84 4.26
N GLY A 52 23.98 19.75 5.25
CA GLY A 52 23.44 20.90 5.99
C GLY A 52 22.00 21.27 5.64
N ALA A 53 21.59 22.48 6.04
CA ALA A 53 20.19 22.90 5.95
C ALA A 53 19.65 22.88 4.51
N PHE A 54 18.41 22.43 4.35
CA PHE A 54 17.74 22.50 3.07
C PHE A 54 17.41 23.95 2.70
N THR A 55 17.83 24.38 1.51
CA THR A 55 17.54 25.70 0.99
C THR A 55 17.04 25.61 -0.45
N PRO A 56 16.24 26.56 -0.93
CA PRO A 56 15.79 26.58 -2.33
C PRO A 56 16.92 26.59 -3.37
N ALA A 57 18.14 26.99 -3.00
CA ALA A 57 19.31 26.94 -3.88
C ALA A 57 19.66 25.50 -4.30
N LEU A 58 19.25 24.49 -3.54
CA LEU A 58 19.39 23.08 -3.93
C LEU A 58 18.64 22.71 -5.21
N LEU A 59 17.66 23.52 -5.62
CA LEU A 59 16.89 23.34 -6.85
C LEU A 59 17.60 23.89 -8.10
N ASP A 60 18.70 24.62 -7.93
CA ASP A 60 19.42 25.24 -9.04
C ASP A 60 20.22 24.19 -9.84
N GLY A 61 20.58 24.50 -11.08
CA GLY A 61 21.35 23.58 -11.93
C GLY A 61 20.51 22.53 -12.68
N GLY A 62 19.23 22.81 -12.92
CA GLY A 62 18.37 21.97 -13.78
C GLY A 62 17.78 20.74 -13.10
N VAL A 63 17.36 20.89 -11.84
CA VAL A 63 16.55 19.86 -11.15
C VAL A 63 15.19 19.74 -11.83
N GLU A 64 14.80 18.51 -12.16
CA GLU A 64 13.50 18.19 -12.77
C GLU A 64 12.59 17.42 -11.82
N ILE A 65 13.20 16.65 -10.90
CA ILE A 65 12.50 15.86 -9.89
C ILE A 65 13.25 15.99 -8.56
N VAL A 66 12.49 16.17 -7.48
CA VAL A 66 12.94 16.04 -6.09
C VAL A 66 12.43 14.70 -5.54
N GLY A 67 13.35 13.81 -5.17
CA GLY A 67 13.07 12.58 -4.43
C GLY A 67 13.11 12.83 -2.92
N LEU A 68 11.97 12.69 -2.23
CA LEU A 68 11.85 12.95 -0.80
C LEU A 68 11.85 11.65 0.02
N SER A 69 12.82 11.50 0.93
CA SER A 69 12.80 10.43 1.92
C SER A 69 11.65 10.60 2.92
N PRO A 70 10.91 9.54 3.29
CA PRO A 70 9.72 9.63 4.15
C PRO A 70 10.01 10.12 5.57
N GLY A 71 11.25 9.95 6.06
CA GLY A 71 11.65 10.43 7.39
C GLY A 71 11.71 11.95 7.54
N LEU A 72 11.61 12.70 6.44
CA LEU A 72 11.64 14.16 6.44
C LEU A 72 10.21 14.71 6.46
N SER A 73 9.85 15.44 7.51
CA SER A 73 8.52 16.06 7.61
C SER A 73 8.38 17.25 6.67
N PRO A 74 7.39 17.26 5.76
CA PRO A 74 7.10 18.42 4.91
C PRO A 74 6.71 19.68 5.68
N LEU A 75 6.40 19.55 6.98
CA LEU A 75 6.05 20.69 7.85
C LEU A 75 7.28 21.43 8.39
N GLU A 76 8.48 20.84 8.30
CA GLU A 76 9.71 21.50 8.70
C GLU A 76 9.95 22.76 7.85
N PRO A 77 10.13 23.96 8.44
CA PRO A 77 10.10 25.22 7.70
C PRO A 77 11.05 25.29 6.49
N ALA A 78 12.27 24.76 6.65
CA ALA A 78 13.27 24.73 5.58
C ALA A 78 12.86 23.82 4.42
N LEU A 79 12.29 22.66 4.73
CA LEU A 79 11.81 21.72 3.72
C LEU A 79 10.52 22.23 3.06
N ALA A 80 9.59 22.80 3.84
CA ALA A 80 8.38 23.43 3.33
C ALA A 80 8.71 24.53 2.31
N ALA A 81 9.68 25.39 2.62
CA ALA A 81 10.16 26.44 1.72
C ALA A 81 10.77 25.87 0.42
N LEU A 82 11.55 24.79 0.52
CA LEU A 82 12.11 24.12 -0.65
C LEU A 82 11.01 23.48 -1.51
N ILE A 83 10.05 22.76 -0.91
CA ILE A 83 8.93 22.14 -1.62
C ILE A 83 8.07 23.20 -2.31
N ALA A 84 7.79 24.33 -1.65
CA ALA A 84 7.07 25.44 -2.24
C ALA A 84 7.80 25.99 -3.47
N ALA A 85 9.11 26.25 -3.36
CA ALA A 85 9.93 26.71 -4.48
C ALA A 85 10.01 25.69 -5.62
N ALA A 86 10.04 24.38 -5.32
CA ALA A 86 9.99 23.33 -6.33
C ALA A 86 8.68 23.37 -7.12
N ASN A 87 7.54 23.48 -6.41
CA ASN A 87 6.23 23.58 -7.04
C ASN A 87 6.08 24.83 -7.91
N GLU A 88 6.56 26.00 -7.45
CA GLU A 88 6.57 27.25 -8.23
C GLU A 88 7.37 27.13 -9.54
N ARG A 89 8.43 26.33 -9.53
CA ARG A 89 9.26 26.03 -10.71
C ARG A 89 8.73 24.88 -11.57
N GLY A 90 7.60 24.26 -11.20
CA GLY A 90 7.05 23.10 -11.89
C GLY A 90 7.89 21.82 -11.72
N ILE A 91 8.76 21.76 -10.71
CA ILE A 91 9.60 20.60 -10.41
C ILE A 91 8.78 19.60 -9.61
N ALA A 92 8.74 18.35 -10.06
CA ALA A 92 7.96 17.31 -9.41
C ALA A 92 8.60 16.89 -8.08
N VAL A 93 7.80 16.73 -7.02
CA VAL A 93 8.25 16.20 -5.72
C VAL A 93 7.65 14.82 -5.51
N TRP A 94 8.51 13.79 -5.52
CA TRP A 94 8.14 12.38 -5.45
C TRP A 94 8.76 11.72 -4.23
N GLY A 95 7.99 10.89 -3.52
CA GLY A 95 8.58 9.89 -2.64
C GLY A 95 8.92 8.61 -3.39
N GLU A 96 9.56 7.67 -2.70
CA GLU A 96 9.91 6.35 -3.26
C GLU A 96 8.71 5.62 -3.88
N LEU A 97 7.53 5.69 -3.23
CA LEU A 97 6.30 5.07 -3.72
C LEU A 97 5.90 5.59 -5.10
N GLU A 98 6.07 6.89 -5.35
CA GLU A 98 5.73 7.49 -6.65
C GLU A 98 6.74 7.05 -7.72
N PHE A 99 8.04 7.00 -7.41
CA PHE A 99 9.03 6.39 -8.32
C PHE A 99 8.68 4.94 -8.67
N PHE A 100 8.30 4.14 -7.68
CA PHE A 100 7.89 2.76 -7.89
C PHE A 100 6.63 2.65 -8.77
N ALA A 101 5.62 3.49 -8.54
CA ALA A 101 4.41 3.53 -9.35
C ALA A 101 4.69 3.91 -10.82
N GLN A 102 5.57 4.90 -11.05
CA GLN A 102 6.00 5.29 -12.40
C GLN A 102 6.80 4.17 -13.07
N ALA A 103 7.66 3.47 -12.33
CA ALA A 103 8.42 2.33 -12.84
C ALA A 103 7.50 1.17 -13.29
N LEU A 104 6.50 0.81 -12.49
CA LEU A 104 5.51 -0.20 -12.89
C LEU A 104 4.73 0.22 -14.14
N ARG A 105 4.33 1.50 -14.24
CA ARG A 105 3.66 2.04 -15.43
C ARG A 105 4.55 1.92 -16.67
N ALA A 106 5.83 2.25 -16.55
CA ALA A 106 6.80 2.12 -17.63
C ALA A 106 6.96 0.66 -18.07
N LEU A 107 7.12 -0.28 -17.14
CA LEU A 107 7.17 -1.72 -17.44
C LEU A 107 5.87 -2.25 -18.08
N GLY A 108 4.72 -1.65 -17.73
CA GLY A 108 3.43 -1.95 -18.36
C GLY A 108 3.40 -1.70 -19.87
N THR A 109 4.18 -0.73 -20.38
CA THR A 109 4.32 -0.49 -21.82
C THR A 109 5.01 -1.67 -22.54
N SER A 110 5.75 -2.49 -21.80
CA SER A 110 6.39 -3.72 -22.27
C SER A 110 5.55 -4.98 -21.96
N GLY A 111 4.29 -4.82 -21.54
CA GLY A 111 3.35 -5.91 -21.28
C GLY A 111 3.33 -6.45 -19.85
N TYR A 112 4.15 -5.93 -18.94
CA TYR A 112 4.14 -6.36 -17.54
C TYR A 112 2.97 -5.72 -16.75
N GLN A 113 1.98 -6.53 -16.39
CA GLN A 113 0.77 -6.07 -15.67
C GLN A 113 0.58 -6.86 -14.38
N PRO A 114 1.40 -6.61 -13.34
CA PRO A 114 1.24 -7.30 -12.06
C PRO A 114 0.01 -6.81 -11.32
N LYS A 115 -0.44 -7.61 -10.34
CA LYS A 115 -1.35 -7.13 -9.31
C LYS A 115 -0.59 -6.40 -8.21
N VAL A 116 -1.17 -5.33 -7.67
CA VAL A 116 -0.61 -4.57 -6.57
C VAL A 116 -1.59 -4.55 -5.40
N LEU A 117 -1.16 -5.08 -4.26
CA LEU A 117 -1.85 -5.06 -2.98
C LEU A 117 -1.11 -4.13 -2.03
N ALA A 118 -1.82 -3.22 -1.35
CA ALA A 118 -1.19 -2.26 -0.44
C ALA A 118 -1.83 -2.28 0.94
N ILE A 119 -1.01 -2.19 2.00
CA ILE A 119 -1.47 -2.30 3.38
C ILE A 119 -0.91 -1.16 4.20
N THR A 120 -1.80 -0.42 4.88
CA THR A 120 -1.43 0.54 5.92
C THR A 120 -2.30 0.39 7.16
N GLY A 121 -1.94 1.12 8.20
CA GLY A 121 -2.57 1.10 9.51
C GLY A 121 -1.60 1.58 10.57
N THR A 122 -2.08 1.84 11.78
CA THR A 122 -1.16 2.09 12.90
C THR A 122 -0.47 0.79 13.29
N ASN A 123 -1.25 -0.27 13.50
CA ASN A 123 -0.79 -1.60 13.93
C ASN A 123 -1.17 -2.72 12.95
N GLY A 124 -0.47 -3.85 13.03
CA GLY A 124 -0.79 -5.08 12.28
C GLY A 124 -0.27 -5.13 10.84
N LYS A 125 0.31 -4.02 10.33
CA LYS A 125 0.84 -3.90 8.95
C LYS A 125 1.75 -5.07 8.57
N THR A 126 2.85 -5.28 9.28
CA THR A 126 3.86 -6.29 8.93
C THR A 126 3.30 -7.71 8.95
N THR A 127 2.45 -8.03 9.93
CA THR A 127 1.78 -9.32 9.99
C THR A 127 0.86 -9.52 8.78
N THR A 128 0.01 -8.54 8.48
CA THR A 128 -0.93 -8.62 7.35
C THR A 128 -0.20 -8.63 6.00
N THR A 129 0.86 -7.85 5.82
CA THR A 129 1.69 -7.85 4.61
C THR A 129 2.36 -9.20 4.38
N SER A 130 3.00 -9.74 5.43
CA SER A 130 3.65 -11.06 5.35
C SER A 130 2.63 -12.16 5.05
N LEU A 131 1.50 -12.15 5.74
CA LEU A 131 0.43 -13.13 5.53
C LEU A 131 -0.16 -13.03 4.12
N THR A 132 -0.48 -11.83 3.64
CA THR A 132 -0.97 -11.61 2.27
C THR A 132 0.01 -12.13 1.22
N GLY A 133 1.31 -11.89 1.43
CA GLY A 133 2.37 -12.44 0.57
C GLY A 133 2.37 -13.97 0.53
N LEU A 134 2.32 -14.62 1.69
CA LEU A 134 2.25 -16.09 1.82
C LEU A 134 0.99 -16.67 1.18
N LEU A 135 -0.16 -16.02 1.38
CA LEU A 135 -1.42 -16.41 0.77
C LEU A 135 -1.36 -16.37 -0.77
N CYS A 136 -0.81 -15.28 -1.32
CA CYS A 136 -0.61 -15.14 -2.77
C CYS A 136 0.33 -16.23 -3.32
N GLN A 137 1.43 -16.52 -2.61
CA GLN A 137 2.34 -17.62 -2.98
C GLN A 137 1.66 -18.98 -2.92
N ARG A 138 0.84 -19.23 -1.89
CA ARG A 138 0.09 -20.48 -1.72
C ARG A 138 -0.93 -20.70 -2.84
N ALA A 139 -1.45 -19.61 -3.40
CA ALA A 139 -2.30 -19.58 -4.59
C ALA A 139 -1.52 -19.71 -5.92
N GLY A 140 -0.20 -20.01 -5.86
CA GLY A 140 0.63 -20.28 -7.03
C GLY A 140 1.17 -19.03 -7.74
N LYS A 141 1.13 -17.86 -7.10
CA LYS A 141 1.69 -16.62 -7.67
C LYS A 141 3.15 -16.44 -7.31
N LYS A 142 3.92 -15.83 -8.21
CA LYS A 142 5.21 -15.21 -7.89
C LYS A 142 4.95 -13.89 -7.17
N VAL A 143 5.53 -13.70 -5.99
CA VAL A 143 5.20 -12.57 -5.13
C VAL A 143 6.45 -11.83 -4.70
N ALA A 144 6.40 -10.50 -4.72
CA ALA A 144 7.37 -9.65 -4.04
C ALA A 144 6.67 -8.87 -2.92
N VAL A 145 7.29 -8.89 -1.74
CA VAL A 145 6.91 -8.08 -0.59
C VAL A 145 7.95 -6.97 -0.44
N ALA A 146 7.51 -5.73 -0.26
CA ALA A 146 8.38 -4.56 -0.12
C ALA A 146 7.66 -3.40 0.60
N GLY A 147 8.34 -2.26 0.78
CA GLY A 147 7.74 -1.03 1.28
C GLY A 147 8.41 -0.54 2.56
N ASN A 148 7.61 -0.26 3.57
CA ASN A 148 8.05 0.12 4.91
C ASN A 148 8.77 -1.01 5.67
N ILE A 149 8.75 -2.22 5.12
CA ILE A 149 9.60 -3.34 5.54
C ILE A 149 10.66 -3.58 4.49
N SER A 150 11.89 -3.81 4.92
CA SER A 150 12.98 -4.11 4.01
C SER A 150 12.69 -5.38 3.19
N PRO A 151 13.06 -5.40 1.91
CA PRO A 151 13.76 -4.34 1.18
C PRO A 151 12.86 -3.16 0.75
N ALA A 152 13.49 -2.01 0.52
CA ALA A 152 12.90 -0.87 -0.16
C ALA A 152 12.25 -1.27 -1.50
N MET A 153 11.19 -0.58 -1.91
CA MET A 153 10.39 -0.91 -3.10
C MET A 153 11.24 -0.86 -4.37
N LEU A 154 12.06 0.18 -4.52
CA LEU A 154 12.89 0.35 -5.71
C LEU A 154 14.03 -0.67 -5.76
N ASP A 155 14.66 -0.98 -4.62
CA ASP A 155 15.69 -2.03 -4.55
C ASP A 155 15.09 -3.40 -4.89
N ARG A 156 13.87 -3.70 -4.38
CA ARG A 156 13.18 -4.95 -4.70
C ARG A 156 12.83 -5.06 -6.18
N LEU A 157 12.37 -3.96 -6.78
CA LEU A 157 12.05 -3.89 -8.20
C LEU A 157 13.29 -4.04 -9.07
N ALA A 158 14.38 -3.34 -8.74
CA ALA A 158 15.65 -3.45 -9.45
C ALA A 158 16.17 -4.89 -9.44
N GLY A 159 16.18 -5.54 -8.26
CA GLY A 159 16.57 -6.95 -8.15
C GLY A 159 15.69 -7.87 -9.00
N ALA A 160 14.37 -7.68 -8.99
CA ALA A 160 13.46 -8.50 -9.81
C ALA A 160 13.67 -8.30 -11.33
N ILE A 161 14.08 -7.10 -11.76
CA ILE A 161 14.46 -6.82 -13.15
C ILE A 161 15.78 -7.52 -13.49
N ASP A 162 16.80 -7.37 -12.64
CA ASP A 162 18.13 -7.95 -12.85
C ASP A 162 18.09 -9.48 -12.90
N ASP A 163 17.28 -10.09 -12.05
CA ASP A 163 17.07 -11.54 -12.02
C ASP A 163 16.15 -12.04 -13.15
N THR A 164 15.60 -11.15 -13.99
CA THR A 164 14.57 -11.47 -15.00
C THR A 164 13.36 -12.21 -14.40
N ALA A 165 13.03 -11.90 -13.14
CA ALA A 165 12.09 -12.62 -12.31
C ALA A 165 11.01 -11.69 -11.74
N LEU A 166 10.37 -10.89 -12.61
CA LEU A 166 9.29 -10.01 -12.22
C LEU A 166 8.11 -10.79 -11.58
N PRO A 167 7.57 -10.34 -10.43
CA PRO A 167 6.50 -11.04 -9.72
C PRO A 167 5.14 -10.85 -10.39
N ASP A 168 4.22 -11.78 -10.17
CA ASP A 168 2.81 -11.62 -10.57
C ASP A 168 2.06 -10.67 -9.63
N VAL A 169 2.49 -10.60 -8.36
CA VAL A 169 1.85 -9.80 -7.31
C VAL A 169 2.89 -9.04 -6.49
N TRP A 170 2.68 -7.73 -6.32
CA TRP A 170 3.36 -6.89 -5.34
C TRP A 170 2.48 -6.75 -4.09
N VAL A 171 3.04 -7.02 -2.92
CA VAL A 171 2.39 -6.75 -1.63
C VAL A 171 3.20 -5.70 -0.89
N LEU A 172 2.64 -4.51 -0.76
CA LEU A 172 3.34 -3.33 -0.26
C LEU A 172 2.87 -2.97 1.15
N GLU A 173 3.79 -2.94 2.11
CA GLU A 173 3.54 -2.27 3.38
C GLU A 173 3.81 -0.76 3.24
N LEU A 174 2.87 0.10 3.59
CA LEU A 174 3.03 1.55 3.45
C LEU A 174 2.81 2.28 4.77
N SER A 175 3.76 3.13 5.13
CA SER A 175 3.60 4.09 6.24
C SER A 175 2.78 5.32 5.80
N SER A 176 2.26 6.08 6.77
CA SER A 176 1.60 7.37 6.45
C SER A 176 2.58 8.37 5.82
N PHE A 177 3.87 8.30 6.18
CA PHE A 177 4.91 9.16 5.62
C PHE A 177 5.15 8.90 4.12
N GLN A 178 5.22 7.63 3.72
CA GLN A 178 5.35 7.25 2.30
C GLN A 178 4.10 7.68 1.51
N LEU A 179 2.91 7.57 2.12
CA LEU A 179 1.65 7.94 1.47
C LEU A 179 1.44 9.45 1.33
N GLU A 180 2.07 10.30 2.14
CA GLU A 180 1.97 11.77 2.03
C GLU A 180 2.40 12.29 0.64
N THR A 181 3.39 11.61 0.05
CA THR A 181 3.95 11.97 -1.26
C THR A 181 3.35 11.17 -2.41
N ALA A 182 2.39 10.28 -2.15
CA ALA A 182 1.69 9.54 -3.20
C ALA A 182 0.91 10.51 -4.10
N ARG A 183 0.97 10.30 -5.43
CA ARG A 183 0.23 11.11 -6.41
C ARG A 183 -0.58 10.23 -7.36
N SER A 184 0.09 9.29 -8.03
CA SER A 184 -0.52 8.45 -9.06
C SER A 184 -0.68 7.00 -8.66
N PHE A 185 -0.31 6.65 -7.42
CA PHE A 185 -0.43 5.31 -6.88
C PHE A 185 -1.89 4.85 -6.81
N ALA A 186 -2.20 3.76 -7.50
CA ALA A 186 -3.52 3.16 -7.56
C ALA A 186 -3.39 1.64 -7.56
N PRO A 187 -3.30 0.99 -6.38
CA PRO A 187 -3.21 -0.47 -6.31
C PRO A 187 -4.55 -1.12 -6.69
N ASP A 188 -4.54 -2.40 -7.05
CA ASP A 188 -5.76 -3.17 -7.34
C ASP A 188 -6.66 -3.28 -6.10
N ALA A 189 -6.04 -3.54 -4.94
CA ALA A 189 -6.72 -3.52 -3.65
C ALA A 189 -5.80 -2.96 -2.55
N ALA A 190 -6.39 -2.25 -1.59
CA ALA A 190 -5.66 -1.72 -0.46
C ALA A 190 -6.44 -1.86 0.85
N ALA A 191 -5.71 -2.03 1.95
CA ALA A 191 -6.28 -2.11 3.28
C ALA A 191 -5.81 -0.97 4.18
N ILE A 192 -6.74 -0.40 4.94
CA ILE A 192 -6.43 0.37 6.15
C ILE A 192 -6.89 -0.47 7.35
N LEU A 193 -5.94 -0.94 8.15
CA LEU A 193 -6.23 -1.92 9.21
C LEU A 193 -6.85 -1.29 10.46
N ASN A 194 -6.37 -0.09 10.82
CA ASN A 194 -6.78 0.69 11.99
C ASN A 194 -6.08 2.05 11.94
N ILE A 195 -6.65 3.05 12.61
CA ILE A 195 -6.08 4.38 12.78
C ILE A 195 -6.21 4.79 14.25
N THR A 196 -5.14 4.59 15.01
CA THR A 196 -5.00 5.11 16.38
C THR A 196 -3.99 6.26 16.41
N GLN A 197 -4.08 7.13 17.42
CA GLN A 197 -3.21 8.30 17.56
C GLN A 197 -1.74 7.89 17.58
N ASP A 198 -0.97 8.43 16.63
CA ASP A 198 0.44 8.15 16.41
C ASP A 198 1.05 9.27 15.54
N HIS A 199 2.35 9.53 15.66
CA HIS A 199 3.11 10.47 14.81
C HIS A 199 2.48 11.87 14.59
N LEU A 200 1.83 12.45 15.60
CA LEU A 200 1.22 13.78 15.49
C LEU A 200 2.23 14.92 15.37
N ASP A 201 3.44 14.71 15.88
CA ASP A 201 4.58 15.61 15.70
C ASP A 201 4.94 15.79 14.22
N TRP A 202 4.80 14.74 13.43
CA TRP A 202 5.09 14.78 11.99
C TRP A 202 3.91 15.29 11.16
N HIS A 203 2.68 14.85 11.48
CA HIS A 203 1.46 15.16 10.69
C HIS A 203 0.72 16.41 11.16
N GLY A 204 1.03 16.93 12.34
CA GLY A 204 0.37 18.10 12.96
C GLY A 204 -0.99 17.79 13.61
N SER A 205 -1.78 16.87 13.07
CA SER A 205 -3.08 16.47 13.65
C SER A 205 -3.48 15.02 13.34
N PHE A 206 -4.43 14.49 14.11
CA PHE A 206 -4.97 13.15 13.87
C PHE A 206 -5.69 13.05 12.52
N ASP A 207 -6.43 14.09 12.13
CA ASP A 207 -7.14 14.12 10.85
C ASP A 207 -6.17 14.15 9.67
N ALA A 208 -5.05 14.88 9.79
CA ALA A 208 -3.98 14.88 8.79
C ALA A 208 -3.31 13.51 8.68
N TYR A 209 -3.01 12.86 9.82
CA TYR A 209 -2.48 11.49 9.86
C TYR A 209 -3.43 10.48 9.19
N ALA A 210 -4.72 10.56 9.48
CA ALA A 210 -5.74 9.73 8.85
C ALA A 210 -5.83 9.99 7.34
N ALA A 211 -5.89 11.26 6.94
CA ALA A 211 -5.93 11.66 5.53
C ALA A 211 -4.69 11.15 4.76
N ALA A 212 -3.51 11.16 5.38
CA ALA A 212 -2.30 10.57 4.81
C ALA A 212 -2.44 9.09 4.52
N LYS A 213 -3.00 8.29 5.44
CA LYS A 213 -3.30 6.88 5.18
C LYS A 213 -4.34 6.69 4.07
N GLY A 214 -5.31 7.60 3.96
CA GLY A 214 -6.33 7.59 2.91
C GLY A 214 -5.77 7.69 1.49
N ARG A 215 -4.58 8.27 1.32
CA ARG A 215 -3.89 8.36 0.01
C ARG A 215 -3.42 7.01 -0.54
N ILE A 216 -3.58 5.91 0.22
CA ILE A 216 -3.35 4.55 -0.27
C ILE A 216 -4.34 4.16 -1.38
N PHE A 217 -5.51 4.80 -1.45
CA PHE A 217 -6.55 4.47 -2.41
C PHE A 217 -6.44 5.33 -3.68
N GLY A 218 -6.34 4.66 -4.83
CA GLY A 218 -6.63 5.27 -6.12
C GLY A 218 -8.13 5.28 -6.42
N ALA A 219 -8.50 5.89 -7.55
CA ALA A 219 -9.90 6.01 -7.97
C ALA A 219 -10.61 4.66 -8.14
N THR A 220 -9.90 3.64 -8.62
CA THR A 220 -10.44 2.30 -8.92
C THR A 220 -10.02 1.24 -7.90
N THR A 221 -9.28 1.61 -6.85
CA THR A 221 -8.74 0.66 -5.87
C THR A 221 -9.88 0.04 -5.06
N THR A 222 -9.92 -1.29 -5.00
CA THR A 222 -10.82 -1.98 -4.06
C THR A 222 -10.40 -1.69 -2.63
N ARG A 223 -11.31 -1.16 -1.83
CA ARG A 223 -11.04 -0.73 -0.44
C ARG A 223 -11.35 -1.86 0.53
N VAL A 224 -10.35 -2.31 1.28
CA VAL A 224 -10.50 -3.29 2.36
C VAL A 224 -10.46 -2.55 3.70
N LEU A 225 -11.61 -2.44 4.37
CA LEU A 225 -11.78 -1.55 5.53
C LEU A 225 -12.15 -2.33 6.79
N ASN A 226 -11.49 -1.99 7.91
CA ASN A 226 -11.87 -2.50 9.21
C ASN A 226 -13.16 -1.84 9.70
N ARG A 227 -14.26 -2.59 9.81
CA ARG A 227 -15.55 -2.07 10.30
C ARG A 227 -15.57 -1.69 11.76
N ASP A 228 -14.66 -2.24 12.55
CA ASP A 228 -14.59 -1.97 13.98
C ASP A 228 -13.88 -0.64 14.29
N ASP A 229 -13.30 0.00 13.27
CA ASP A 229 -12.61 1.29 13.40
C ASP A 229 -13.37 2.39 12.65
N ALA A 230 -14.02 3.27 13.40
CA ALA A 230 -14.80 4.38 12.85
C ALA A 230 -13.96 5.36 12.02
N ALA A 231 -12.67 5.55 12.33
CA ALA A 231 -11.80 6.42 11.55
C ALA A 231 -11.45 5.77 10.20
N VAL A 232 -11.31 4.45 10.16
CA VAL A 232 -11.15 3.69 8.90
C VAL A 232 -12.42 3.75 8.06
N MET A 233 -13.60 3.59 8.67
CA MET A 233 -14.87 3.59 7.93
C MET A 233 -15.22 4.95 7.31
N LYS A 234 -14.59 6.06 7.70
CA LYS A 234 -14.67 7.35 6.99
C LYS A 234 -14.14 7.28 5.55
N PHE A 235 -13.34 6.27 5.21
CA PHE A 235 -12.85 6.01 3.85
C PHE A 235 -13.78 5.12 3.02
N ALA A 236 -14.93 4.68 3.55
CA ALA A 236 -15.95 4.06 2.72
C ALA A 236 -16.50 5.10 1.72
N PRO A 237 -16.77 4.72 0.46
CA PRO A 237 -17.42 5.61 -0.49
C PRO A 237 -18.84 5.97 -0.02
N ALA A 238 -19.33 7.13 -0.43
CA ALA A 238 -20.71 7.53 -0.13
C ALA A 238 -21.71 6.50 -0.67
N ALA A 239 -22.71 6.14 0.14
CA ALA A 239 -23.74 5.19 -0.25
C ALA A 239 -24.47 5.65 -1.53
N GLY A 240 -24.60 4.76 -2.50
CA GLY A 240 -25.32 5.02 -3.76
C GLY A 240 -24.54 5.78 -4.84
N ALA A 241 -23.24 6.03 -4.67
CA ALA A 241 -22.42 6.58 -5.74
C ALA A 241 -22.24 5.55 -6.87
N ALA A 242 -22.71 5.88 -8.08
CA ALA A 242 -22.79 4.96 -9.22
C ALA A 242 -21.43 4.37 -9.66
N ASP A 243 -20.34 5.13 -9.46
CA ASP A 243 -18.97 4.73 -9.81
C ASP A 243 -18.09 4.54 -8.56
N ALA A 244 -18.69 4.21 -7.42
CA ALA A 244 -17.95 3.95 -6.20
C ALA A 244 -16.98 2.77 -6.37
N PRO A 245 -15.72 2.89 -5.91
CA PRO A 245 -14.83 1.74 -5.86
C PRO A 245 -15.43 0.64 -4.98
N ARG A 246 -15.23 -0.62 -5.38
CA ARG A 246 -15.64 -1.79 -4.58
C ARG A 246 -15.09 -1.64 -3.17
N THR A 247 -15.95 -1.86 -2.17
CA THR A 247 -15.56 -1.87 -0.76
C THR A 247 -15.84 -3.26 -0.20
N ILE A 248 -14.84 -3.81 0.49
CA ILE A 248 -14.91 -5.05 1.24
C ILE A 248 -14.57 -4.70 2.67
N THR A 249 -15.30 -5.26 3.60
CA THR A 249 -15.16 -4.91 5.01
C THR A 249 -14.81 -6.12 5.85
N PHE A 250 -13.90 -5.97 6.80
CA PHE A 250 -13.52 -7.01 7.76
C PHE A 250 -13.67 -6.53 9.21
N GLY A 251 -13.83 -7.44 10.16
CA GLY A 251 -13.88 -7.11 11.58
C GLY A 251 -13.99 -8.32 12.50
N LEU A 252 -14.14 -8.07 13.80
CA LEU A 252 -14.38 -9.08 14.83
C LEU A 252 -15.87 -9.35 15.07
N ASN A 253 -16.73 -8.49 14.54
CA ASN A 253 -18.17 -8.68 14.54
C ASN A 253 -18.64 -9.47 13.31
N GLU A 254 -19.88 -9.95 13.35
CA GLU A 254 -20.49 -10.65 12.23
C GLU A 254 -20.66 -9.71 11.02
N PRO A 255 -20.30 -10.15 9.81
CA PRO A 255 -20.47 -9.35 8.60
C PRO A 255 -21.94 -9.33 8.17
N THR A 256 -22.40 -8.20 7.62
CA THR A 256 -23.81 -7.96 7.28
C THR A 256 -24.04 -7.60 5.81
N GLN A 257 -22.99 -7.50 4.99
CA GLN A 257 -23.08 -7.22 3.56
C GLN A 257 -22.37 -8.31 2.75
N ASP A 258 -22.86 -8.59 1.56
CA ASP A 258 -22.28 -9.61 0.68
C ASP A 258 -20.80 -9.34 0.39
N GLY A 259 -19.98 -10.40 0.49
CA GLY A 259 -18.52 -10.35 0.30
C GLY A 259 -17.73 -9.81 1.49
N ASP A 260 -18.38 -9.42 2.57
CA ASP A 260 -17.71 -8.96 3.78
C ASP A 260 -17.25 -10.12 4.68
N TYR A 261 -16.23 -9.86 5.48
CA TYR A 261 -15.62 -10.83 6.36
C TYR A 261 -15.78 -10.46 7.84
N GLY A 262 -15.84 -11.47 8.70
CA GLY A 262 -15.92 -11.24 10.14
C GLY A 262 -15.73 -12.50 10.97
N LEU A 263 -16.11 -12.41 12.25
CA LEU A 263 -16.19 -13.56 13.13
C LEU A 263 -17.64 -13.84 13.52
N SER A 264 -18.00 -15.12 13.59
CA SER A 264 -19.25 -15.59 14.21
C SER A 264 -18.94 -16.60 15.30
N ARG A 265 -19.75 -16.63 16.36
CA ARG A 265 -19.59 -17.59 17.47
C ARG A 265 -20.70 -18.64 17.37
N ASP A 266 -20.30 -19.89 17.24
CA ASP A 266 -21.21 -21.03 17.29
C ASP A 266 -20.69 -22.08 18.26
N ASN A 267 -21.53 -22.49 19.21
CA ASN A 267 -21.22 -23.50 20.23
C ASN A 267 -19.89 -23.28 20.95
N GLY A 268 -19.56 -22.02 21.25
CA GLY A 268 -18.31 -21.63 21.93
C GLY A 268 -17.08 -21.52 21.02
N ILE A 269 -17.18 -21.88 19.74
CA ILE A 269 -16.11 -21.76 18.75
C ILE A 269 -16.29 -20.45 17.97
N ALA A 270 -15.22 -19.66 17.90
CA ALA A 270 -15.17 -18.52 16.98
C ALA A 270 -14.78 -19.01 15.58
N TRP A 271 -15.57 -18.64 14.57
CA TRP A 271 -15.38 -18.97 13.17
C TRP A 271 -15.06 -17.71 12.39
N LEU A 272 -14.08 -17.79 11.49
CA LEU A 272 -13.95 -16.85 10.39
C LEU A 272 -15.10 -17.11 9.43
N VAL A 273 -15.82 -16.06 9.04
CA VAL A 273 -16.99 -16.15 8.17
C VAL A 273 -16.93 -15.11 7.04
N GLU A 274 -17.56 -15.46 5.93
CA GLU A 274 -17.88 -14.58 4.81
C GLU A 274 -19.39 -14.40 4.78
N ALA A 275 -19.88 -13.16 4.68
CA ALA A 275 -21.28 -12.89 4.38
C ALA A 275 -21.52 -13.11 2.88
N VAL A 276 -22.52 -13.93 2.56
CA VAL A 276 -22.89 -14.28 1.19
C VAL A 276 -24.39 -14.06 1.01
N ASP A 277 -24.78 -13.32 -0.02
CA ASP A 277 -26.18 -13.23 -0.45
C ASP A 277 -26.61 -14.57 -1.09
N ARG A 278 -27.54 -15.28 -0.44
CA ARG A 278 -28.03 -16.59 -0.91
C ARG A 278 -28.71 -16.52 -2.27
N ASP A 279 -29.24 -15.35 -2.62
CA ASP A 279 -29.94 -15.10 -3.86
C ASP A 279 -29.01 -14.52 -4.95
N ALA A 280 -27.70 -14.43 -4.67
CA ALA A 280 -26.71 -14.08 -5.67
C ALA A 280 -26.46 -15.27 -6.62
N PRO A 281 -26.42 -15.04 -7.95
CA PRO A 281 -26.07 -16.10 -8.89
C PRO A 281 -24.63 -16.60 -8.63
N ASP A 282 -24.46 -17.92 -8.65
CA ASP A 282 -23.19 -18.61 -8.37
C ASP A 282 -22.04 -18.09 -9.27
N GLU A 283 -20.91 -17.68 -8.66
CA GLU A 283 -19.72 -17.15 -9.35
C GLU A 283 -19.13 -18.14 -10.37
N THR A 284 -19.50 -19.42 -10.30
CA THR A 284 -19.07 -20.47 -11.25
C THR A 284 -19.74 -20.39 -12.63
N ALA A 285 -20.77 -19.54 -12.80
CA ALA A 285 -21.45 -19.37 -14.09
C ALA A 285 -20.70 -18.39 -15.01
N THR A 286 -19.89 -18.94 -15.91
CA THR A 286 -19.20 -18.25 -17.00
C THR A 286 -20.11 -17.29 -17.78
N THR A 287 -19.65 -16.05 -17.91
CA THR A 287 -19.91 -15.06 -18.99
C THR A 287 -21.14 -15.30 -19.87
N GLY A 288 -22.23 -14.57 -19.59
CA GLY A 288 -23.27 -14.38 -20.62
C GLY A 288 -24.69 -14.13 -20.13
N ARG A 289 -24.91 -13.13 -19.26
CA ARG A 289 -26.14 -12.31 -19.16
C ARG A 289 -26.11 -11.53 -17.84
N ARG A 290 -25.42 -10.39 -17.83
CA ARG A 290 -25.67 -9.35 -16.81
C ARG A 290 -27.02 -8.73 -17.15
N ARG A 291 -28.10 -9.36 -16.70
CA ARG A 291 -29.46 -8.84 -16.84
C ARG A 291 -29.60 -7.74 -15.79
N LYS A 292 -29.88 -6.53 -16.28
CA LYS A 292 -30.29 -5.34 -15.52
C LYS A 292 -31.26 -5.78 -14.41
N ARG A 293 -30.83 -5.73 -13.15
CA ARG A 293 -31.65 -6.16 -12.00
C ARG A 293 -32.14 -4.91 -11.26
N ASP A 294 -33.46 -4.88 -11.07
CA ASP A 294 -34.24 -3.80 -10.48
C ASP A 294 -33.85 -3.51 -9.02
N ALA A 295 -34.06 -2.25 -8.62
CA ALA A 295 -33.66 -1.64 -7.35
C ALA A 295 -34.45 -2.10 -6.10
N ALA A 296 -34.98 -3.33 -6.08
CA ALA A 296 -35.82 -3.85 -5.00
C ALA A 296 -35.44 -5.27 -4.54
N HIS A 297 -34.17 -5.66 -4.67
CA HIS A 297 -33.67 -6.88 -4.03
C HIS A 297 -33.29 -6.57 -2.59
N THR A 298 -34.03 -7.15 -1.63
CA THR A 298 -33.59 -7.22 -0.24
C THR A 298 -32.63 -8.41 -0.14
N PRO A 299 -31.33 -8.20 0.15
CA PRO A 299 -30.37 -9.30 0.17
C PRO A 299 -30.65 -10.30 1.31
N ASP A 300 -30.63 -11.61 1.01
CA ASP A 300 -30.71 -12.68 2.01
C ASP A 300 -29.29 -13.08 2.44
N ILE A 301 -28.72 -12.28 3.34
CA ILE A 301 -27.35 -12.46 3.80
C ILE A 301 -27.25 -13.64 4.76
N ALA A 302 -26.41 -14.60 4.40
CA ALA A 302 -26.03 -15.73 5.24
C ALA A 302 -24.54 -15.77 5.50
N GLN A 303 -24.15 -16.37 6.64
CA GLN A 303 -22.76 -16.52 7.01
C GLN A 303 -22.23 -17.88 6.54
N LYS A 304 -21.29 -17.84 5.59
CA LYS A 304 -20.52 -19.00 5.16
C LYS A 304 -19.30 -19.15 6.06
N ARG A 305 -19.20 -20.28 6.75
CA ARG A 305 -18.02 -20.61 7.57
C ARG A 305 -16.81 -20.90 6.69
N LEU A 306 -15.71 -20.23 7.01
CA LEU A 306 -14.43 -20.40 6.33
C LEU A 306 -13.55 -21.40 7.10
N MET A 307 -13.23 -21.08 8.35
CA MET A 307 -12.46 -21.94 9.26
C MET A 307 -12.63 -21.52 10.72
N PRO A 308 -12.36 -22.39 11.70
CA PRO A 308 -12.27 -21.98 13.10
C PRO A 308 -11.12 -20.98 13.31
N ALA A 309 -11.31 -19.96 14.14
CA ALA A 309 -10.27 -18.98 14.48
C ALA A 309 -9.08 -19.64 15.20
N ASP A 310 -9.34 -20.68 16.00
CA ASP A 310 -8.29 -21.43 16.69
C ASP A 310 -7.48 -22.35 15.75
N ALA A 311 -7.92 -22.52 14.50
CA ALA A 311 -7.15 -23.22 13.48
C ALA A 311 -6.10 -22.32 12.80
N LEU A 312 -6.17 -21.00 13.00
CA LEU A 312 -5.12 -20.08 12.54
C LEU A 312 -3.79 -20.43 13.20
N ARG A 313 -2.71 -20.37 12.41
CA ARG A 313 -1.35 -20.59 12.95
C ARG A 313 -0.91 -19.48 13.91
N ILE A 314 -1.50 -18.29 13.76
CA ILE A 314 -1.29 -17.12 14.61
C ILE A 314 -2.48 -16.94 15.56
N ARG A 315 -2.22 -16.72 16.85
CA ARG A 315 -3.25 -16.67 17.89
C ARG A 315 -3.68 -15.23 18.22
N GLY A 316 -4.91 -15.09 18.72
CA GLY A 316 -5.45 -13.84 19.24
C GLY A 316 -6.36 -13.09 18.26
N LEU A 317 -7.31 -12.33 18.78
CA LEU A 317 -8.35 -11.66 17.98
C LEU A 317 -7.77 -10.67 16.96
N HIS A 318 -6.74 -9.92 17.33
CA HIS A 318 -6.06 -9.01 16.40
C HIS A 318 -5.43 -9.76 15.22
N ASN A 319 -4.93 -10.98 15.44
CA ASN A 319 -4.39 -11.82 14.37
C ASN A 319 -5.50 -12.44 13.51
N ALA A 320 -6.66 -12.75 14.08
CA ALA A 320 -7.83 -13.12 13.30
C ALA A 320 -8.28 -11.95 12.38
N ALA A 321 -8.30 -10.72 12.88
CA ALA A 321 -8.59 -9.54 12.04
C ALA A 321 -7.53 -9.35 10.93
N ASN A 322 -6.24 -9.50 11.24
CA ASN A 322 -5.17 -9.46 10.23
C ASN A 322 -5.33 -10.56 9.16
N ALA A 323 -5.73 -11.77 9.58
CA ALA A 323 -6.02 -12.89 8.68
C ALA A 323 -7.20 -12.60 7.75
N LEU A 324 -8.30 -12.04 8.27
CA LEU A 324 -9.44 -11.62 7.48
C LEU A 324 -9.06 -10.52 6.48
N ALA A 325 -8.26 -9.53 6.89
CA ALA A 325 -7.78 -8.47 6.00
C ALA A 325 -6.89 -9.03 4.87
N ALA A 326 -5.94 -9.91 5.21
CA ALA A 326 -5.07 -10.57 4.22
C ALA A 326 -5.86 -11.44 3.24
N PHE A 327 -6.84 -12.20 3.75
CA PHE A 327 -7.74 -13.00 2.93
C PHE A 327 -8.58 -12.14 1.99
N ALA A 328 -9.17 -11.05 2.50
CA ALA A 328 -9.95 -10.10 1.71
C ALA A 328 -9.12 -9.45 0.58
N LEU A 329 -7.88 -9.05 0.86
CA LEU A 329 -6.96 -8.51 -0.15
C LEU A 329 -6.67 -9.51 -1.27
N ALA A 330 -6.37 -10.77 -0.91
CA ALA A 330 -6.12 -11.82 -1.88
C ALA A 330 -7.37 -12.16 -2.72
N ARG A 331 -8.56 -12.18 -2.10
CA ARG A 331 -9.84 -12.38 -2.79
C ARG A 331 -10.18 -11.20 -3.71
N ALA A 332 -9.79 -9.97 -3.37
CA ALA A 332 -10.04 -8.78 -4.17
C ALA A 332 -9.31 -8.77 -5.52
N ILE A 333 -8.26 -9.58 -5.68
CA ILE A 333 -7.57 -9.84 -6.96
C ILE A 333 -7.87 -11.23 -7.52
N ASP A 334 -9.02 -11.78 -7.16
CA ASP A 334 -9.61 -13.02 -7.68
C ASP A 334 -8.82 -14.30 -7.40
N LEU A 335 -7.97 -14.32 -6.35
CA LEU A 335 -7.31 -15.57 -5.95
C LEU A 335 -8.32 -16.56 -5.33
N PRO A 336 -8.23 -17.87 -5.65
CA PRO A 336 -9.24 -18.84 -5.23
C PRO A 336 -9.22 -19.09 -3.72
N ALA A 337 -10.39 -19.15 -3.08
CA ALA A 337 -10.51 -19.26 -1.63
C ALA A 337 -9.81 -20.49 -1.01
N ALA A 338 -9.88 -21.66 -1.66
CA ALA A 338 -9.37 -22.92 -1.10
C ALA A 338 -7.86 -22.89 -0.74
N PRO A 339 -6.93 -22.52 -1.64
CA PRO A 339 -5.52 -22.41 -1.27
C PRO A 339 -5.24 -21.28 -0.28
N LEU A 340 -6.04 -20.21 -0.27
CA LEU A 340 -5.90 -19.12 0.69
C LEU A 340 -6.25 -19.61 2.11
N LEU A 341 -7.37 -20.34 2.29
CA LEU A 341 -7.75 -20.91 3.59
C LEU A 341 -6.72 -21.91 4.12
N HIS A 342 -6.07 -22.67 3.23
CA HIS A 342 -4.97 -23.55 3.63
C HIS A 342 -3.71 -22.77 4.04
N GLY A 343 -3.55 -21.52 3.60
CA GLY A 343 -2.39 -20.68 3.91
C GLY A 343 -2.51 -19.92 5.24
N LEU A 344 -3.72 -19.80 5.79
CA LEU A 344 -4.01 -19.21 7.11
C LEU A 344 -3.58 -20.15 8.27
#